data_AF-A0A352UMM4-F1
#
_entry.id   AF-A0A352UMM4-F1
#
_cell.length_a   1.000
_cell.length_b   1.000
_cell.length_c   1.000
_cell.angle_alpha   90.00
_cell.angle_beta   90.00
_cell.angle_gamma   90.00
#
_symmetry.space_group_name_H-M   'P 1'
#
loop_
_entity.id
_entity.type
_entity.pdbx_description
1 polymer ?
#
loop_
_entity_poly.entity_id
_entity_poly.type
_entity_poly.pdbx_seq_one_letter_code
_entity_poly.pdbx_strand_id
1 'polypeptide(L)' 'MGDMVKGNIAMAEAAMRAGAEIYAGYPITPSTETMEYLSGRMPELGRTFIQA' A
#
# COMPACT_ATOMS: atom_id res chain seq x y z
N MET A 1 -10.47 11.83 15.87
CA MET A 1 -11.07 10.48 15.81
C MET A 1 -10.19 9.67 14.88
N GLY A 2 -9.48 8.65 15.36
CA GLY A 2 -8.70 7.77 14.48
C GLY A 2 -9.63 6.65 14.00
N ASP A 3 -9.82 6.54 12.69
CA ASP A 3 -10.60 5.44 12.12
C ASP A 3 -9.94 4.09 12.45
N MET A 4 -10.74 3.05 12.71
CA MET A 4 -10.21 1.69 12.86
C MET A 4 -9.92 1.11 11.48
N VAL A 5 -8.64 0.84 11.22
CA VAL A 5 -8.16 0.24 9.97
C VAL A 5 -7.41 -1.07 10.25
N LYS A 6 -7.37 -1.96 9.26
CA LYS A 6 -6.51 -3.16 9.32
C LYS A 6 -5.03 -2.77 9.34
N GLY A 7 -4.19 -3.57 10.01
CA GLY A 7 -2.76 -3.28 10.14
C GLY A 7 -2.02 -3.13 8.81
N ASN A 8 -2.33 -3.97 7.83
CA ASN A 8 -1.78 -3.89 6.47
C ASN A 8 -2.08 -2.53 5.81
N ILE A 9 -3.32 -2.05 5.95
CA ILE A 9 -3.75 -0.75 5.40
C ILE A 9 -3.06 0.39 6.14
N ALA A 10 -2.96 0.31 7.47
CA ALA A 10 -2.26 1.30 8.27
C ALA A 10 -0.78 1.43 7.86
N MET A 11 -0.11 0.30 7.64
CA MET A 11 1.29 0.27 7.19
C MET A 11 1.44 0.83 5.78
N ALA A 12 0.58 0.44 4.84
CA ALA A 12 0.59 0.95 3.47
C ALA A 12 0.39 2.47 3.43
N GLU A 13 -0.57 3.00 4.17
CA GLU A 13 -0.83 4.43 4.28
C GLU A 13 0.33 5.18 4.97
N ALA A 14 0.95 4.57 5.99
CA ALA A 14 2.15 5.12 6.62
C ALA A 14 3.32 5.23 5.62
N ALA A 15 3.57 4.19 4.81
CA ALA A 15 4.60 4.22 3.77
C ALA A 15 4.31 5.31 2.72
N MET A 16 3.05 5.47 2.33
CA MET A 16 2.62 6.52 1.40
C MET A 16 2.88 7.92 1.96
N ARG A 17 2.53 8.16 3.22
CA ARG A 17 2.78 9.44 3.93
C ARG A 17 4.26 9.71 4.17
N ALA A 18 5.05 8.66 4.37
CA ALA A 18 6.50 8.75 4.49
C ALA A 18 7.20 9.09 3.16
N GLY A 19 6.47 9.09 2.04
CA GLY A 19 7.00 9.47 0.73
C GLY A 19 7.55 8.30 -0.09
N ALA A 20 7.15 7.05 0.21
CA ALA A 20 7.53 5.91 -0.64
C ALA A 20 7.06 6.13 -2.09
N GLU A 21 7.99 6.08 -3.05
CA GLU A 21 7.72 6.33 -4.48
C GLU A 21 7.53 5.03 -5.29
N ILE A 22 7.95 3.90 -4.74
CA ILE A 22 7.91 2.60 -5.40
C ILE A 22 7.39 1.56 -4.42
N TYR A 23 6.45 0.72 -4.88
CA TYR A 23 6.11 -0.55 -4.25
C TYR A 23 6.25 -1.68 -5.26
N ALA A 24 6.91 -2.76 -4.86
CA ALA A 24 7.04 -3.98 -5.65
C ALA A 24 6.64 -5.19 -4.79
N GLY A 25 5.71 -6.00 -5.28
CA GLY A 25 5.18 -7.11 -4.49
C GLY A 25 4.46 -8.19 -5.31
N TYR A 26 4.10 -9.25 -4.61
CA TYR A 26 3.30 -10.38 -5.11
C TYR A 26 2.20 -10.67 -4.09
N PRO A 27 0.98 -11.06 -4.50
CA PRO A 27 -0.06 -11.44 -3.56
C PRO A 27 0.37 -12.65 -2.71
N ILE A 28 0.66 -12.42 -1.42
CA ILE A 28 1.01 -13.46 -0.46
C ILE A 28 0.32 -13.22 0.88
N THR A 29 -0.28 -14.26 1.46
CA THR A 29 -0.90 -14.18 2.78
C THR A 29 0.18 -14.06 3.88
N PRO A 30 -0.01 -13.23 4.91
CA PRO A 30 -1.18 -12.39 5.22
C PRO A 30 -1.11 -10.95 4.67
N SER A 31 -0.18 -10.64 3.75
CA SER A 31 0.13 -9.26 3.33
C SER A 31 -0.59 -8.80 2.06
N THR A 32 -1.46 -9.63 1.47
CA THR A 32 -2.19 -9.32 0.23
C THR A 32 -2.90 -7.96 0.27
N GLU A 33 -3.50 -7.61 1.41
CA GLU A 33 -4.25 -6.35 1.57
C GLU A 33 -3.39 -5.09 1.44
N THR A 34 -2.08 -5.18 1.75
CA THR A 34 -1.13 -4.09 1.53
C THR A 34 -1.00 -3.82 0.03
N MET A 35 -0.83 -4.89 -0.76
CA MET A 35 -0.69 -4.79 -2.20
C MET A 35 -1.99 -4.29 -2.85
N GLU A 36 -3.14 -4.85 -2.43
CA GLU A 36 -4.46 -4.41 -2.92
C GLU A 36 -4.66 -2.92 -2.69
N TYR A 37 -4.33 -2.42 -1.50
CA TYR A 37 -4.43 -0.99 -1.18
C TYR A 37 -3.50 -0.13 -2.03
N LEU A 38 -2.23 -0.51 -2.17
CA LEU A 38 -1.23 0.26 -2.90
C LEU A 38 -1.44 0.22 -4.42
N SER A 39 -2.08 -0.83 -4.94
CA SER A 39 -2.36 -0.97 -6.38
C SER A 39 -3.21 0.18 -6.93
N GLY A 40 -4.13 0.73 -6.13
CA GLY A 40 -4.91 1.92 -6.48
C GLY A 40 -4.23 3.23 -6.08
N ARG A 41 -3.67 3.29 -4.87
CA ARG A 41 -3.16 4.54 -4.29
C ARG A 41 -1.87 5.05 -4.92
N MET A 42 -0.98 4.15 -5.36
CA MET A 42 0.29 4.53 -5.98
C MET A 42 0.09 5.27 -7.32
N PRO A 43 -0.71 4.75 -8.27
CA PRO A 43 -1.04 5.49 -9.50
C PRO A 43 -1.69 6.85 -9.27
N GLU A 44 -2.57 7.00 -8.27
CA GLU A 44 -3.21 8.28 -7.92
C GLU A 44 -2.19 9.38 -7.57
N LEU A 45 -1.03 8.98 -7.04
CA LEU A 45 0.06 9.90 -6.69
C LEU A 45 1.16 9.96 -7.76
N GLY A 46 0.97 9.33 -8.93
CA GLY A 46 2.00 9.24 -9.97
C GLY A 46 3.21 8.39 -9.58
N ARG A 47 3.05 7.46 -8.62
CA ARG A 47 4.11 6.60 -8.08
C ARG A 47 4.09 5.23 -8.74
N THR A 48 5.20 4.50 -8.60
CA THR A 48 5.38 3.20 -9.27
C THR A 48 4.83 2.05 -8.42
N PHE A 49 4.00 1.23 -9.03
CA PHE A 49 3.53 -0.04 -8.49
C PHE A 49 3.90 -1.17 -9.44
N ILE A 50 4.57 -2.20 -8.91
CA ILE A 50 4.97 -3.39 -9.67
C ILE A 50 4.37 -4.61 -8.99
N GLN A 51 3.62 -5.39 -9.76
CA GLN A 51 3.13 -6.70 -9.36
C GLN A 51 3.85 -7.78 -10.16
N ALA A 52 4.39 -8.77 -9.47
CA ALA A 52 4.91 -10.01 -10.06
C ALA A 52 3.84 -11.12 -10.06
#